data_AF-A0AAE1H000-F1
#
_entry.id   AF-A0AAE1H000-F1
#
_cell.length_a   1.000
_cell.length_b   1.000
_cell.length_c   1.000
_cell.angle_alpha   90.00
_cell.angle_beta   90.00
_cell.angle_gamma   90.00
#
_symmetry.space_group_name_H-M   'P 1'
#
loop_
_entity.id
_entity.type
_entity.pdbx_description
1 polymer ?
#
loop_
_entity_poly.entity_id
_entity_poly.type
_entity_poly.pdbx_seq_one_letter_code
_entity_poly.pdbx_strand_id
1 'polypeptide(L)'
;MALILPESDKKPLMMMEAPQPASGSRRPTAMLVVMVGLPATGKTLLARKMANYLNWVGQKTKVFRVSDYRRKHVELYSHDLFRYNNIEAAELRKKSAMEAMDDARSYLLQGGQLAILDGTNCDRSTRAQVMDTFTRQHQIRVLFIECVCDDEDLLESNTKEILKHSSDYKEMNLEKAVEDFRLKMEHYLEVYQTMSAKREPQASFIRLVNAGETVTARGLDSPLDARILACVPLFNPTAKTLYFSRHGESEFNILGRIGGDADLSPRGRVYAQALSRYFSDKVRVPGLRVCVSEKKRTQQTAAGLPAPFEVLAALNELDAGVCEGLTYEEMQEKYPQEFAWRDRDKLRYRYPWGESYVDICRRLEPVLLELERTTNVLVVAHQAVLRCMLGYFLNKDPEELPYLNVPLHTVIKLTLEGFTYRMETVRLNVECVDTYRKQPRNCSDVRSADEALKTVPKHYDNLKFLTSPLIEQH
;
A
#
# COMPACT_ATOMS: atom_id res chain seq x y z
N MET A 1 34.74 -61.90 -30.15
CA MET A 1 34.81 -60.45 -30.51
C MET A 1 33.52 -59.82 -29.97
N ALA A 2 33.44 -59.43 -28.70
CA ALA A 2 34.09 -58.30 -28.02
C ALA A 2 33.49 -56.93 -28.40
N LEU A 3 33.25 -56.15 -27.33
CA LEU A 3 32.88 -54.70 -27.21
C LEU A 3 31.38 -54.51 -26.91
N ILE A 4 30.91 -54.49 -25.65
CA ILE A 4 31.23 -53.57 -24.52
C ILE A 4 31.16 -52.10 -24.97
N LEU A 5 30.02 -51.46 -24.71
CA LEU A 5 29.85 -50.01 -24.75
C LEU A 5 30.32 -49.41 -23.41
N PRO A 6 31.19 -48.39 -23.40
CA PRO A 6 31.54 -47.66 -22.18
C PRO A 6 30.53 -46.56 -21.87
N GLU A 7 30.13 -46.46 -20.61
CA GLU A 7 29.59 -45.25 -19.99
C GLU A 7 30.71 -44.21 -19.85
N SER A 8 30.53 -43.01 -20.42
CA SER A 8 30.85 -41.72 -19.77
C SER A 8 30.72 -40.58 -20.76
N ASP A 9 29.77 -39.68 -20.54
CA ASP A 9 30.03 -38.23 -20.42
C ASP A 9 28.70 -37.50 -20.22
N LYS A 10 28.23 -37.51 -18.96
CA LYS A 10 27.27 -36.52 -18.47
C LYS A 10 27.96 -35.16 -18.55
N LYS A 11 27.66 -34.36 -19.57
CA LYS A 11 27.91 -32.92 -19.49
C LYS A 11 27.09 -32.37 -18.31
N PRO A 12 27.70 -31.69 -17.33
CA PRO A 12 26.92 -31.06 -16.27
C PRO A 12 26.04 -29.98 -16.91
N LEU A 13 24.77 -29.96 -16.51
CA LEU A 13 23.91 -28.79 -16.71
C LEU A 13 24.67 -27.61 -16.11
N MET A 14 25.04 -26.62 -16.94
CA MET A 14 25.56 -25.34 -16.47
C MET A 14 24.47 -24.73 -15.59
N MET A 15 24.59 -24.89 -14.28
CA MET A 15 23.88 -24.04 -13.35
C MET A 15 24.43 -22.64 -13.59
N MET A 16 23.60 -21.74 -14.12
CA MET A 16 23.91 -20.32 -14.12
C MET A 16 23.95 -19.90 -12.66
N GLU A 17 25.14 -19.92 -12.05
CA GLU A 17 25.38 -19.24 -10.79
C GLU A 17 24.96 -17.78 -10.96
N ALA A 18 24.21 -17.26 -9.98
CA ALA A 18 23.87 -15.85 -9.93
C ALA A 18 25.17 -15.04 -10.06
N PRO A 19 25.23 -14.01 -10.93
CA PRO A 19 26.46 -13.28 -11.15
C PRO A 19 26.95 -12.70 -9.82
N GLN A 20 28.16 -13.09 -9.41
CA GLN A 20 28.82 -12.40 -8.31
C GLN A 20 28.97 -10.92 -8.69
N PRO A 21 28.69 -9.98 -7.78
CA PRO A 21 28.78 -8.57 -8.09
C PRO A 21 30.23 -8.26 -8.49
N ALA A 22 30.41 -7.89 -9.76
CA ALA A 22 31.67 -7.39 -10.26
C ALA A 22 32.17 -6.29 -9.32
N SER A 23 33.45 -6.36 -8.94
CA SER A 23 34.17 -5.31 -8.21
C SER A 23 34.09 -4.01 -9.03
N GLY A 24 33.09 -3.18 -8.71
CA GLY A 24 32.65 -2.06 -9.55
C GLY A 24 31.13 -1.84 -9.58
N SER A 25 30.31 -2.64 -8.87
CA SER A 25 28.88 -2.39 -8.77
C SER A 25 28.63 -0.99 -8.20
N ARG A 26 28.17 -0.05 -9.05
CA ARG A 26 27.53 1.20 -8.58
C ARG A 26 26.51 0.77 -7.53
N ARG A 27 26.73 1.18 -6.27
CA ARG A 27 25.68 1.07 -5.25
C ARG A 27 24.39 1.62 -5.89
N PRO A 28 23.22 0.99 -5.71
CA PRO A 28 21.97 1.65 -6.06
C PRO A 28 22.02 3.02 -5.38
N THR A 29 21.99 4.08 -6.19
CA THR A 29 22.27 5.43 -5.71
C THR A 29 21.19 5.79 -4.70
N ALA A 30 21.57 5.82 -3.42
CA ALA A 30 20.69 6.27 -2.36
C ALA A 30 20.12 7.64 -2.73
N MET A 31 18.83 7.86 -2.44
CA MET A 31 18.13 9.08 -2.79
C MET A 31 17.55 9.74 -1.54
N LEU A 32 17.75 11.04 -1.42
CA LEU A 32 16.98 11.89 -0.53
C LEU A 32 15.91 12.61 -1.35
N VAL A 33 14.64 12.41 -1.00
CA VAL A 33 13.53 13.23 -1.47
C VAL A 33 13.26 14.32 -0.44
N VAL A 34 13.16 15.57 -0.88
CA VAL A 34 12.95 16.72 0.00
C VAL A 34 11.63 17.38 -0.36
N MET A 35 10.67 17.37 0.57
CA MET A 35 9.39 18.05 0.37
C MET A 35 9.57 19.56 0.48
N VAL A 36 8.97 20.34 -0.42
CA VAL A 36 9.04 21.80 -0.44
C VAL A 36 7.64 22.38 -0.56
N GLY A 37 7.34 23.46 0.17
CA GLY A 37 6.08 24.20 0.03
C GLY A 37 5.47 24.65 1.35
N LEU A 38 4.54 25.59 1.26
CA LEU A 38 3.82 26.18 2.40
C LEU A 38 3.04 25.13 3.21
N PRO A 39 2.72 25.36 4.48
CA PRO A 39 1.79 24.49 5.21
C PRO A 39 0.44 24.33 4.46
N ALA A 40 -0.31 23.27 4.78
CA ALA A 40 -1.56 22.89 4.08
C ALA A 40 -1.47 22.56 2.57
N THR A 41 -0.28 22.47 1.95
CA THR A 41 -0.15 22.04 0.53
C THR A 41 -0.08 20.51 0.30
N GLY A 42 -0.47 19.69 1.28
CA GLY A 42 -0.53 18.22 1.12
C GLY A 42 0.79 17.44 1.24
N LYS A 43 1.93 18.10 1.53
CA LYS A 43 3.28 17.47 1.63
C LYS A 43 3.33 16.20 2.47
N THR A 44 2.84 16.24 3.71
CA THR A 44 2.94 15.09 4.64
C THR A 44 2.12 13.89 4.16
N LEU A 45 0.93 14.13 3.58
CA LEU A 45 0.14 13.05 3.01
C LEU A 45 0.86 12.42 1.82
N LEU A 46 1.38 13.27 0.92
CA LEU A 46 2.11 12.82 -0.25
C LEU A 46 3.36 12.02 0.15
N ALA A 47 4.16 12.52 1.09
CA ALA A 47 5.35 11.84 1.61
C ALA A 47 5.01 10.45 2.17
N ARG A 48 3.91 10.32 2.92
CA ARG A 48 3.48 9.04 3.50
C ARG A 48 2.96 8.07 2.44
N LYS A 49 2.11 8.53 1.51
CA LYS A 49 1.60 7.70 0.40
C LYS A 49 2.73 7.21 -0.50
N MET A 50 3.65 8.11 -0.86
CA MET A 50 4.85 7.77 -1.62
C MET A 50 5.72 6.76 -0.87
N ALA A 51 5.97 6.94 0.43
CA ALA A 51 6.72 5.97 1.21
C ALA A 51 6.06 4.59 1.24
N ASN A 52 4.74 4.54 1.46
CA ASN A 52 3.96 3.30 1.47
C ASN A 52 4.05 2.58 0.13
N TYR A 53 3.80 3.30 -0.97
CA TYR A 53 3.91 2.76 -2.33
C TYR A 53 5.33 2.30 -2.68
N LEU A 54 6.35 3.07 -2.34
CA LEU A 54 7.74 2.69 -2.64
C LEU A 54 8.14 1.44 -1.85
N ASN A 55 7.77 1.34 -0.57
CA ASN A 55 7.98 0.11 0.20
C ASN A 55 7.20 -1.08 -0.37
N TRP A 56 5.97 -0.86 -0.84
CA TRP A 56 5.15 -1.89 -1.49
C TRP A 56 5.83 -2.51 -2.71
N VAL A 57 6.47 -1.68 -3.55
CA VAL A 57 7.23 -2.16 -4.72
C VAL A 57 8.67 -2.58 -4.39
N GLY A 58 9.00 -2.70 -3.09
CA GLY A 58 10.28 -3.22 -2.60
C GLY A 58 11.41 -2.20 -2.49
N GLN A 59 11.14 -0.89 -2.56
CA GLN A 59 12.13 0.16 -2.33
C GLN A 59 12.13 0.57 -0.86
N LYS A 60 13.21 0.24 -0.13
CA LYS A 60 13.38 0.55 1.29
C LYS A 60 13.31 2.05 1.53
N THR A 61 12.16 2.52 2.02
CA THR A 61 11.83 3.94 2.10
C THR A 61 11.40 4.35 3.50
N LYS A 62 11.91 5.49 4.00
CA LYS A 62 11.53 6.05 5.31
C LYS A 62 11.27 7.55 5.26
N VAL A 63 10.23 8.01 5.97
CA VAL A 63 9.90 9.43 6.12
C VAL A 63 10.50 10.00 7.41
N PHE A 64 11.14 11.16 7.30
CA PHE A 64 11.71 11.94 8.40
C PHE A 64 10.99 13.28 8.48
N ARG A 65 10.00 13.39 9.37
CA ARG A 65 9.17 14.59 9.51
C ARG A 65 9.83 15.57 10.45
N VAL A 66 10.25 16.74 9.95
CA VAL A 66 10.93 17.77 10.76
C VAL A 66 10.07 18.22 11.95
N SER A 67 8.74 18.19 11.82
CA SER A 67 7.81 18.50 12.92
C SER A 67 7.92 17.54 14.10
N ASP A 68 8.26 16.26 13.87
CA ASP A 68 8.43 15.27 14.95
C ASP A 68 9.68 15.58 15.78
N TYR A 69 10.75 16.07 15.14
CA TYR A 69 11.96 16.51 15.82
C TYR A 69 11.71 17.81 16.59
N ARG A 70 11.02 18.78 15.98
CA ARG A 70 10.64 20.03 16.66
C ARG A 70 9.86 19.77 17.95
N ARG A 71 8.88 18.85 17.92
CA ARG A 71 8.07 18.48 19.10
C ARG A 71 8.87 17.89 20.26
N LYS A 72 10.10 17.43 20.05
CA LYS A 72 10.99 16.97 21.14
C LYS A 72 11.63 18.14 21.90
N HIS A 73 11.71 19.32 21.29
CA HIS A 73 12.38 20.50 21.84
C HIS A 73 11.40 21.61 22.24
N VAL A 74 10.11 21.47 21.94
CA VAL A 74 9.08 22.50 22.18
C VAL A 74 8.03 21.97 23.15
N GLU A 75 7.93 22.62 24.31
CA GLU A 75 6.88 22.33 25.30
C GLU A 75 5.55 23.01 24.96
N LEU A 76 5.59 24.29 24.58
CA LEU A 76 4.43 25.10 24.25
C LEU A 76 4.44 25.49 22.76
N TYR A 77 3.42 25.07 22.03
CA TYR A 77 3.27 25.37 20.60
C TYR A 77 2.52 26.68 20.37
N SER A 78 3.04 27.53 19.48
CA SER A 78 2.42 28.76 18.97
C SER A 78 3.00 29.10 17.60
N HIS A 79 2.25 29.84 16.78
CA HIS A 79 2.70 30.43 15.52
C HIS A 79 3.96 31.30 15.69
N ASP A 80 4.20 31.85 16.89
CA ASP A 80 5.39 32.65 17.21
C ASP A 80 6.71 31.90 16.98
N LEU A 81 6.67 30.56 17.04
CA LEU A 81 7.80 29.69 16.71
C LEU A 81 8.24 29.82 15.25
N PHE A 82 7.37 30.35 14.37
CA PHE A 82 7.60 30.39 12.93
C PHE A 82 8.00 31.77 12.41
N ARG A 83 7.88 32.82 13.23
CA ARG A 83 8.28 34.19 12.88
C ARG A 83 9.74 34.25 12.47
N TYR A 84 10.05 35.02 11.42
CA TYR A 84 11.42 35.13 10.91
C TYR A 84 12.35 35.90 11.88
N ASN A 85 11.79 36.83 12.66
CA ASN A 85 12.53 37.66 13.61
C ASN A 85 12.71 37.01 15.00
N ASN A 86 12.13 35.83 15.21
CA ASN A 86 12.33 35.05 16.44
C ASN A 86 13.59 34.18 16.31
N ILE A 87 14.72 34.72 16.76
CA ILE A 87 16.05 34.09 16.62
C ILE A 87 16.12 32.75 17.36
N GLU A 88 15.65 32.70 18.61
CA GLU A 88 15.65 31.47 19.42
C GLU A 88 14.83 30.36 18.76
N ALA A 89 13.62 30.69 18.28
CA ALA A 89 12.80 29.71 17.58
C ALA A 89 13.38 29.31 16.21
N ALA A 90 14.07 30.23 15.51
CA ALA A 90 14.78 29.90 14.28
C ALA A 90 15.95 28.93 14.53
N GLU A 91 16.71 29.11 15.59
CA GLU A 91 17.78 28.19 16.02
C GLU A 91 17.22 26.81 16.39
N LEU A 92 16.11 26.75 17.13
CA LEU A 92 15.43 25.50 17.46
C LEU A 92 14.92 24.78 16.20
N ARG A 93 14.30 25.50 15.25
CA ARG A 93 13.85 24.92 13.98
C ARG A 93 15.03 24.41 13.16
N LYS A 94 16.15 25.13 13.13
CA LYS A 94 17.39 24.72 12.46
C LYS A 94 17.96 23.45 13.08
N LYS A 95 18.04 23.37 14.42
CA LYS A 95 18.45 22.17 15.16
C LYS A 95 17.55 20.97 14.82
N SER A 96 16.23 21.16 14.85
CA SER A 96 15.26 20.12 14.52
C SER A 96 15.41 19.60 13.09
N ALA A 97 15.66 20.49 12.13
CA ALA A 97 15.91 20.11 10.74
C ALA A 97 17.25 19.37 10.59
N MET A 98 18.30 19.79 11.30
CA MET A 98 19.61 19.12 11.31
C MET A 98 19.51 17.69 11.86
N GLU A 99 18.84 17.48 12.99
CA GLU A 99 18.62 16.14 13.56
C GLU A 99 17.88 15.23 12.58
N ALA A 100 16.83 15.74 11.90
CA ALA A 100 16.10 14.99 10.89
C ALA A 100 16.98 14.63 9.67
N MET A 101 17.83 15.56 9.23
CA MET A 101 18.79 15.33 8.14
C MET A 101 19.86 14.30 8.53
N ASP A 102 20.39 14.36 9.74
CA ASP A 102 21.40 13.42 10.23
C ASP A 102 20.83 11.99 10.32
N ASP A 103 19.61 11.84 10.82
CA ASP A 103 18.91 10.55 10.85
C ASP A 103 18.60 10.01 9.45
N ALA A 104 18.18 10.89 8.53
CA ALA A 104 17.95 10.53 7.13
C ALA A 104 19.23 10.06 6.44
N ARG A 105 20.34 10.78 6.65
CA ARG A 105 21.67 10.39 6.16
C ARG A 105 22.08 9.04 6.74
N SER A 106 21.98 8.87 8.07
CA SER A 106 22.35 7.64 8.76
C SER A 106 21.60 6.42 8.20
N TYR A 107 20.29 6.57 7.99
CA TYR A 107 19.45 5.53 7.37
C TYR A 107 19.91 5.15 5.96
N LEU A 108 20.21 6.13 5.11
CA LEU A 108 20.68 5.88 3.75
C LEU A 108 22.07 5.19 3.73
N LEU A 109 22.97 5.60 4.63
CA LEU A 109 24.28 4.98 4.77
C LEU A 109 24.22 3.54 5.31
N GLN A 110 23.18 3.20 6.07
CA GLN A 110 22.92 1.86 6.61
C GLN A 110 22.15 0.94 5.64
N GLY A 111 22.00 1.32 4.38
CA GLY A 111 21.37 0.48 3.34
C GLY A 111 19.89 0.78 3.09
N GLY A 112 19.36 1.88 3.64
CA GLY A 112 18.12 2.47 3.14
C GLY A 112 18.29 2.97 1.70
N GLN A 113 17.28 2.82 0.86
CA GLN A 113 17.36 3.22 -0.56
C GLN A 113 16.84 4.64 -0.77
N LEU A 114 15.76 5.02 -0.06
CA LEU A 114 15.15 6.33 -0.19
C LEU A 114 14.75 6.92 1.18
N ALA A 115 15.16 8.15 1.45
CA ALA A 115 14.73 8.90 2.62
C ALA A 115 13.87 10.09 2.15
N ILE A 116 12.76 10.36 2.83
CA ILE A 116 11.89 11.51 2.52
C ILE A 116 11.99 12.48 3.69
N LEU A 117 12.60 13.65 3.46
CA LEU A 117 12.64 14.74 4.42
C LEU A 117 11.35 15.59 4.28
N ASP A 118 10.41 15.38 5.19
CA ASP A 118 9.12 16.08 5.22
C ASP A 118 9.21 17.34 6.10
N GLY A 119 9.27 18.49 5.42
CA GLY A 119 9.32 19.82 6.01
C GLY A 119 8.85 20.86 5.00
N THR A 120 8.86 22.14 5.37
CA THR A 120 8.47 23.21 4.43
C THR A 120 9.58 23.54 3.44
N ASN A 121 10.84 23.55 3.89
CA ASN A 121 12.03 23.79 3.06
C ASN A 121 11.87 25.00 2.10
N CYS A 122 11.14 26.02 2.57
CA CYS A 122 10.70 27.18 1.80
C CYS A 122 11.85 28.10 1.37
N ASP A 123 12.93 28.12 2.14
CA ASP A 123 14.08 28.99 1.91
C ASP A 123 15.18 28.30 1.08
N ARG A 124 15.78 29.06 0.16
CA ARG A 124 16.83 28.55 -0.73
C ARG A 124 18.13 28.22 0.01
N SER A 125 18.48 28.96 1.06
CA SER A 125 19.72 28.66 1.80
C SER A 125 19.63 27.29 2.48
N THR A 126 18.45 26.95 3.00
CA THR A 126 18.15 25.61 3.54
C THR A 126 18.32 24.52 2.48
N ARG A 127 17.76 24.71 1.28
CA ARG A 127 17.89 23.73 0.19
C ARG A 127 19.32 23.60 -0.33
N ALA A 128 20.07 24.70 -0.37
CA ALA A 128 21.50 24.68 -0.71
C ALA A 128 22.31 23.89 0.33
N GLN A 129 21.99 24.01 1.62
CA GLN A 129 22.62 23.23 2.69
C GLN A 129 22.34 21.72 2.52
N VAL A 130 21.11 21.35 2.17
CA VAL A 130 20.74 19.95 1.87
C VAL A 130 21.57 19.42 0.70
N MET A 131 21.68 20.16 -0.40
CA MET A 131 22.49 19.78 -1.56
C MET A 131 23.98 19.64 -1.20
N ASP A 132 24.52 20.56 -0.40
CA ASP A 132 25.92 20.50 0.02
C ASP A 132 26.18 19.25 0.85
N THR A 133 25.34 18.98 1.85
CA THR A 133 25.46 17.80 2.70
C THR A 133 25.29 16.52 1.90
N PHE A 134 24.15 16.32 1.24
CA PHE A 134 23.85 15.02 0.65
C PHE A 134 24.59 14.79 -0.67
N THR A 135 24.61 15.76 -1.58
CA THR A 135 25.21 15.55 -2.91
C THR A 135 26.73 15.74 -2.89
N ARG A 136 27.24 16.84 -2.32
CA ARG A 136 28.70 17.09 -2.35
C ARG A 136 29.48 16.23 -1.35
N GLN A 137 29.01 16.13 -0.10
CA GLN A 137 29.77 15.43 0.94
C GLN A 137 29.54 13.91 0.90
N HIS A 138 28.30 13.47 0.63
CA HIS A 138 27.92 12.05 0.75
C HIS A 138 27.58 11.35 -0.57
N GLN A 139 27.63 12.05 -1.71
CA GLN A 139 27.31 11.50 -3.04
C GLN A 139 25.91 10.85 -3.12
N ILE A 140 24.97 11.37 -2.34
CA ILE A 140 23.57 10.97 -2.31
C ILE A 140 22.80 11.87 -3.29
N ARG A 141 21.96 11.24 -4.12
CA ARG A 141 21.08 11.96 -5.06
C ARG A 141 20.01 12.71 -4.28
N VAL A 142 19.73 13.95 -4.65
CA VAL A 142 18.65 14.75 -4.05
C VAL A 142 17.59 15.06 -5.10
N LEU A 143 16.33 14.79 -4.78
CA LEU A 143 15.16 15.16 -5.57
C LEU A 143 14.23 16.03 -4.73
N PHE A 144 13.95 17.25 -5.17
CA PHE A 144 12.95 18.10 -4.51
C PHE A 144 11.55 17.82 -5.05
N ILE A 145 10.55 17.75 -4.17
CA ILE A 145 9.14 17.73 -4.57
C ILE A 145 8.47 18.96 -3.99
N GLU A 146 8.18 19.94 -4.86
CA GLU A 146 7.52 21.19 -4.50
C GLU A 146 6.01 21.06 -4.66
N CYS A 147 5.26 21.16 -3.56
CA CYS A 147 3.81 21.21 -3.56
C CYS A 147 3.32 22.67 -3.47
N VAL A 148 2.72 23.15 -4.54
CA VAL A 148 2.08 24.47 -4.67
C VAL A 148 0.57 24.27 -4.71
N CYS A 149 -0.17 25.11 -4.01
CA CYS A 149 -1.63 25.08 -4.00
C CYS A 149 -2.12 26.53 -3.98
N ASP A 150 -2.85 26.92 -5.02
CA ASP A 150 -3.57 28.19 -5.11
C ASP A 150 -5.10 28.00 -5.16
N ASP A 151 -5.56 26.75 -5.22
CA ASP A 151 -6.96 26.37 -5.00
C ASP A 151 -7.36 26.58 -3.51
N GLU A 152 -8.31 27.50 -3.30
CA GLU A 152 -8.81 27.88 -1.97
C GLU A 152 -9.57 26.74 -1.26
N ASP A 153 -10.36 25.96 -2.00
CA ASP A 153 -11.15 24.85 -1.44
C ASP A 153 -10.23 23.73 -0.95
N LEU A 154 -9.18 23.41 -1.72
CA LEU A 154 -8.17 22.44 -1.33
C LEU A 154 -7.39 22.90 -0.10
N LEU A 155 -7.00 24.18 -0.04
CA LEU A 155 -6.31 24.76 1.12
C LEU A 155 -7.19 24.74 2.37
N GLU A 156 -8.47 25.09 2.24
CA GLU A 156 -9.42 25.05 3.35
C GLU A 156 -9.61 23.63 3.87
N SER A 157 -9.84 22.66 2.95
CA SER A 157 -9.99 21.24 3.29
C SER A 157 -8.75 20.68 4.00
N ASN A 158 -7.56 20.95 3.47
CA ASN A 158 -6.30 20.50 4.08
C ASN A 158 -6.08 21.15 5.45
N THR A 159 -6.46 22.41 5.61
CA THR A 159 -6.37 23.11 6.91
C THR A 159 -7.28 22.44 7.93
N LYS A 160 -8.54 22.16 7.60
CA LYS A 160 -9.48 21.45 8.48
C LYS A 160 -8.93 20.09 8.95
N GLU A 161 -8.37 19.31 8.02
CA GLU A 161 -7.75 18.02 8.35
C GLU A 161 -6.54 18.17 9.30
N ILE A 162 -5.68 19.17 9.07
CA ILE A 162 -4.53 19.46 9.95
C ILE A 162 -5.00 19.84 11.35
N LEU A 163 -5.95 20.76 11.47
CA LEU A 163 -6.46 21.22 12.77
C LEU A 163 -7.11 20.07 13.56
N LYS A 164 -7.79 19.15 12.87
CA LYS A 164 -8.45 18.00 13.48
C LYS A 164 -7.49 16.91 13.96
N HIS A 165 -6.39 16.67 13.23
CA HIS A 165 -5.55 15.48 13.45
C HIS A 165 -4.12 15.78 13.93
N SER A 166 -3.66 17.03 13.88
CA SER A 166 -2.32 17.41 14.34
C SER A 166 -2.23 17.48 15.86
N SER A 167 -1.16 16.92 16.43
CA SER A 167 -0.84 17.05 17.85
C SER A 167 -0.59 18.50 18.27
N ASP A 168 -0.18 19.36 17.33
CA ASP A 168 0.15 20.76 17.61
C ASP A 168 -1.09 21.58 18.04
N TYR A 169 -2.30 21.16 17.62
CA TYR A 169 -3.56 21.87 17.84
C TYR A 169 -4.52 21.16 18.79
N LYS A 170 -4.14 19.99 19.31
CA LYS A 170 -5.01 19.08 20.05
C LYS A 170 -5.67 19.72 21.29
N GLU A 171 -4.92 20.55 22.01
CA GLU A 171 -5.36 21.21 23.24
C GLU A 171 -5.86 22.66 22.98
N MET A 172 -5.90 23.09 21.72
CA MET A 172 -6.40 24.42 21.35
C MET A 172 -7.87 24.35 20.97
N ASN A 173 -8.65 25.36 21.35
CA ASN A 173 -9.99 25.51 20.81
C ASN A 173 -9.92 25.85 19.30
N LEU A 174 -11.01 25.56 18.57
CA LEU A 174 -11.02 25.67 17.11
C LEU A 174 -10.71 27.09 16.61
N GLU A 175 -11.32 28.11 17.21
CA GLU A 175 -11.13 29.51 16.82
C GLU A 175 -9.65 29.93 16.94
N LYS A 176 -9.03 29.63 18.09
CA LYS A 176 -7.62 29.90 18.34
C LYS A 176 -6.71 29.09 17.42
N ALA A 177 -7.05 27.83 17.15
CA ALA A 177 -6.27 26.96 16.28
C ALA A 177 -6.29 27.44 14.81
N VAL A 178 -7.45 27.92 14.33
CA VAL A 178 -7.59 28.53 13.00
C VAL A 178 -6.73 29.79 12.91
N GLU A 179 -6.82 30.69 13.89
CA GLU A 179 -6.04 31.94 13.88
C GLU A 179 -4.53 31.69 13.99
N ASP A 180 -4.10 30.78 14.88
CA ASP A 180 -2.70 30.38 14.99
C ASP A 180 -2.17 29.80 13.67
N PHE A 181 -2.95 28.93 13.02
CA PHE A 181 -2.56 28.36 11.74
C PHE A 181 -2.48 29.42 10.63
N ARG A 182 -3.43 30.38 10.60
CA ARG A 182 -3.44 31.51 9.66
C ARG A 182 -2.17 32.35 9.81
N LEU A 183 -1.84 32.75 11.04
CA LEU A 183 -0.62 33.51 11.33
C LEU A 183 0.65 32.73 10.98
N LYS A 184 0.68 31.43 11.26
CA LYS A 184 1.78 30.55 10.83
C LYS A 184 1.96 30.53 9.31
N MET A 185 0.86 30.52 8.54
CA MET A 185 0.92 30.59 7.07
C MET A 185 1.55 31.91 6.61
N GLU A 186 1.15 33.03 7.20
CA GLU A 186 1.73 34.36 6.91
C GLU A 186 3.25 34.38 7.13
N HIS A 187 3.72 33.88 8.29
CA HIS A 187 5.16 33.81 8.58
C HIS A 187 5.95 32.97 7.56
N TYR A 188 5.34 31.92 7.00
CA TYR A 188 5.97 31.12 5.95
C TYR A 188 5.92 31.77 4.58
N LEU A 189 4.87 32.53 4.27
CA LEU A 189 4.74 33.28 3.01
C LEU A 189 5.83 34.34 2.87
N GLU A 190 6.15 35.06 3.94
CA GLU A 190 7.21 36.10 3.94
C GLU A 190 8.59 35.57 3.52
N VAL A 191 8.87 34.30 3.81
CA VAL A 191 10.17 33.66 3.53
C VAL A 191 10.12 32.69 2.34
N TYR A 192 8.95 32.44 1.75
CA TYR A 192 8.80 31.42 0.73
C TYR A 192 9.45 31.81 -0.59
N GLN A 193 10.39 30.98 -1.03
CA GLN A 193 11.07 31.12 -2.30
C GLN A 193 10.82 29.88 -3.15
N THR A 194 9.91 30.00 -4.12
CA THR A 194 9.60 28.94 -5.08
C THR A 194 10.85 28.43 -5.78
N MET A 195 10.89 27.12 -6.06
CA MET A 195 12.00 26.52 -6.80
C MET A 195 12.16 27.18 -8.18
N SER A 196 13.39 27.34 -8.66
CA SER A 196 13.61 27.91 -9.99
C SER A 196 14.86 27.35 -10.64
N ALA A 197 14.71 26.84 -11.86
CA ALA A 197 15.81 26.42 -12.72
C ALA A 197 16.90 27.50 -12.88
N LYS A 198 16.52 28.78 -12.90
CA LYS A 198 17.47 29.90 -13.05
C LYS A 198 18.26 30.14 -11.77
N ARG A 199 17.64 29.95 -10.60
CA ARG A 199 18.23 30.29 -9.30
C ARG A 199 18.90 29.08 -8.62
N GLU A 200 18.48 27.87 -8.98
CA GLU A 200 18.93 26.59 -8.44
C GLU A 200 19.24 25.61 -9.60
N PRO A 201 20.21 25.93 -10.49
CA PRO A 201 20.41 25.21 -11.75
C PRO A 201 20.79 23.74 -11.59
N GLN A 202 21.39 23.39 -10.44
CA GLN A 202 21.86 22.04 -10.07
C GLN A 202 20.78 21.19 -9.39
N ALA A 203 19.60 21.75 -9.09
CA ALA A 203 18.55 21.03 -8.39
C ALA A 203 17.67 20.24 -9.38
N SER A 204 17.48 18.95 -9.10
CA SER A 204 16.44 18.12 -9.70
C SER A 204 15.16 18.29 -8.90
N PHE A 205 14.04 18.54 -9.57
CA PHE A 205 12.77 18.75 -8.87
C PHE A 205 11.56 18.31 -9.69
N ILE A 206 10.50 17.95 -8.96
CA ILE A 206 9.13 17.81 -9.44
C ILE A 206 8.31 18.89 -8.73
N ARG A 207 7.53 19.66 -9.47
CA ARG A 207 6.55 20.61 -8.92
C ARG A 207 5.15 20.10 -9.24
N LEU A 208 4.33 20.05 -8.21
CA LEU A 208 2.91 19.72 -8.25
C LEU A 208 2.13 20.98 -7.91
N VAL A 209 1.22 21.37 -8.79
CA VAL A 209 0.26 22.45 -8.55
C VAL A 209 -1.11 21.82 -8.33
N ASN A 210 -1.85 22.29 -7.32
CA ASN A 210 -3.22 21.88 -6.97
C ASN A 210 -3.39 20.36 -6.95
N ALA A 211 -2.62 19.71 -6.07
CA ALA A 211 -2.65 18.26 -5.87
C ALA A 211 -2.39 17.42 -7.15
N GLY A 212 -1.66 17.96 -8.13
CA GLY A 212 -1.25 17.24 -9.33
C GLY A 212 -2.03 17.63 -10.59
N GLU A 213 -2.88 18.65 -10.54
CA GLU A 213 -3.52 19.25 -11.73
C GLU A 213 -2.49 19.63 -12.79
N THR A 214 -1.39 20.27 -12.36
CA THR A 214 -0.23 20.53 -13.22
C THR A 214 1.02 19.94 -12.59
N VAL A 215 1.81 19.24 -13.42
CA VAL A 215 3.07 18.62 -13.01
C VAL A 215 4.18 19.14 -13.92
N THR A 216 5.25 19.68 -13.32
CA THR A 216 6.47 20.05 -14.04
C THR A 216 7.66 19.34 -13.42
N ALA A 217 8.58 18.84 -14.24
CA ALA A 217 9.73 18.08 -13.76
C ALA A 217 11.02 18.53 -14.46
N ARG A 218 12.14 18.46 -13.73
CA ARG A 218 13.47 18.81 -14.23
C ARG A 218 14.54 17.92 -13.61
N GLY A 219 15.53 17.55 -14.43
CA GLY A 219 16.74 16.88 -13.94
C GLY A 219 16.51 15.44 -13.49
N LEU A 220 15.48 14.78 -14.01
CA LEU A 220 15.20 13.38 -13.74
C LEU A 220 16.06 12.50 -14.66
N ASP A 221 16.91 11.66 -14.11
CA ASP A 221 17.91 10.90 -14.86
C ASP A 221 18.02 9.43 -14.42
N SER A 222 17.16 8.99 -13.48
CA SER A 222 17.16 7.63 -12.93
C SER A 222 15.80 6.95 -13.07
N PRO A 223 15.75 5.60 -13.12
CA PRO A 223 14.50 4.85 -13.11
C PRO A 223 13.62 5.14 -11.87
N LEU A 224 14.25 5.46 -10.73
CA LEU A 224 13.54 5.82 -9.51
C LEU A 224 12.86 7.19 -9.65
N ASP A 225 13.49 8.17 -10.30
CA ASP A 225 12.86 9.46 -10.58
C ASP A 225 11.62 9.29 -11.47
N ALA A 226 11.72 8.48 -12.52
CA ALA A 226 10.60 8.21 -13.43
C ALA A 226 9.42 7.55 -12.70
N ARG A 227 9.73 6.61 -11.79
CA ARG A 227 8.71 5.97 -10.95
C ARG A 227 8.04 6.95 -9.99
N ILE A 228 8.82 7.81 -9.33
CA ILE A 228 8.28 8.86 -8.46
C ILE A 228 7.38 9.81 -9.26
N LEU A 229 7.84 10.27 -10.42
CA LEU A 229 7.05 11.14 -11.30
C LEU A 229 5.74 10.47 -11.74
N ALA A 230 5.74 9.16 -11.99
CA ALA A 230 4.55 8.43 -12.42
C ALA A 230 3.50 8.26 -11.30
N CYS A 231 3.90 8.12 -10.04
CA CYS A 231 2.97 7.83 -8.94
C CYS A 231 2.53 9.06 -8.15
N VAL A 232 3.42 10.04 -7.96
CA VAL A 232 3.17 11.22 -7.11
C VAL A 232 1.90 12.00 -7.49
N PRO A 233 1.60 12.26 -8.79
CA PRO A 233 0.37 12.95 -9.18
C PRO A 233 -0.91 12.18 -8.89
N LEU A 234 -0.83 10.86 -8.65
CA LEU A 234 -1.99 10.01 -8.38
C LEU A 234 -2.42 10.05 -6.90
N PHE A 235 -1.57 10.59 -6.02
CA PHE A 235 -1.82 10.63 -4.58
C PHE A 235 -2.65 11.86 -4.18
N ASN A 236 -3.94 11.82 -4.50
CA ASN A 236 -4.89 12.90 -4.20
C ASN A 236 -5.18 13.00 -2.68
N PRO A 237 -5.16 14.21 -2.07
CA PRO A 237 -5.55 14.48 -0.69
C PRO A 237 -7.05 14.45 -0.38
N THR A 238 -7.93 14.35 -1.38
CA THR A 238 -9.38 14.29 -1.15
C THR A 238 -9.77 13.14 -0.24
N ALA A 239 -10.67 13.42 0.70
CA ALA A 239 -11.31 12.41 1.52
C ALA A 239 -11.91 11.32 0.62
N LYS A 240 -11.60 10.06 0.91
CA LYS A 240 -12.01 8.94 0.07
C LYS A 240 -12.48 7.76 0.90
N THR A 241 -13.50 7.10 0.39
CA THR A 241 -13.98 5.82 0.91
C THR A 241 -13.85 4.77 -0.17
N LEU A 242 -13.18 3.66 0.17
CA LEU A 242 -13.01 2.49 -0.67
C LEU A 242 -13.77 1.33 -0.04
N TYR A 243 -14.46 0.56 -0.85
CA TYR A 243 -15.19 -0.62 -0.42
C TYR A 243 -14.55 -1.86 -1.02
N PHE A 244 -14.46 -2.92 -0.23
CA PHE A 244 -13.93 -4.20 -0.64
C PHE A 244 -14.90 -5.29 -0.19
N SER A 245 -15.07 -6.30 -1.03
CA SER A 245 -15.70 -7.54 -0.62
C SER A 245 -15.13 -8.70 -1.40
N ARG A 246 -15.15 -9.89 -0.81
CA ARG A 246 -14.98 -11.11 -1.58
C ARG A 246 -16.23 -11.33 -2.45
N HIS A 247 -16.10 -12.14 -3.48
CA HIS A 247 -17.27 -12.80 -4.06
C HIS A 247 -18.11 -13.49 -2.97
N GLY A 248 -19.39 -13.72 -3.26
CA GLY A 248 -20.21 -14.63 -2.46
C GLY A 248 -19.58 -16.02 -2.36
N GLU A 249 -19.97 -16.80 -1.36
CA GLU A 249 -19.50 -18.18 -1.20
C GLU A 249 -19.64 -18.96 -2.51
N SER A 250 -18.55 -19.59 -2.96
CA SER A 250 -18.55 -20.46 -4.14
C SER A 250 -18.70 -21.94 -3.77
N GLU A 251 -19.02 -22.77 -4.74
CA GLU A 251 -19.05 -24.23 -4.57
C GLU A 251 -17.69 -24.77 -4.09
N PHE A 252 -16.58 -24.24 -4.60
CA PHE A 252 -15.23 -24.62 -4.15
C PHE A 252 -14.96 -24.18 -2.71
N ASN A 253 -15.53 -23.06 -2.25
CA ASN A 253 -15.40 -22.69 -0.84
C ASN A 253 -16.07 -23.74 0.05
N ILE A 254 -17.28 -24.18 -0.31
CA ILE A 254 -18.01 -25.22 0.43
C ILE A 254 -17.20 -26.52 0.50
N LEU A 255 -16.55 -26.89 -0.60
CA LEU A 255 -15.74 -28.10 -0.71
C LEU A 255 -14.31 -27.96 -0.17
N GLY A 256 -13.92 -26.80 0.38
CA GLY A 256 -12.55 -26.57 0.87
C GLY A 256 -11.47 -26.55 -0.22
N ARG A 257 -11.86 -26.40 -1.49
CA ARG A 257 -10.97 -26.38 -2.66
C ARG A 257 -10.45 -24.97 -2.93
N ILE A 258 -9.16 -24.85 -3.25
CA ILE A 258 -8.51 -23.57 -3.58
C ILE A 258 -8.55 -23.29 -5.09
N GLY A 259 -8.45 -22.01 -5.48
CA GLY A 259 -8.39 -21.62 -6.89
C GLY A 259 -9.69 -21.86 -7.67
N GLY A 260 -9.55 -22.28 -8.92
CA GLY A 260 -10.61 -22.65 -9.85
C GLY A 260 -11.44 -21.46 -10.36
N ASP A 261 -12.52 -21.81 -11.06
CA ASP A 261 -13.53 -20.88 -11.57
C ASP A 261 -14.96 -21.38 -11.33
N ALA A 262 -15.19 -21.89 -10.12
CA ALA A 262 -16.49 -22.39 -9.68
C ALA A 262 -17.53 -21.27 -9.54
N ASP A 263 -18.79 -21.65 -9.74
CA ASP A 263 -19.95 -20.78 -9.57
C ASP A 263 -20.24 -20.45 -8.09
N LEU A 264 -21.08 -19.44 -7.87
CA LEU A 264 -21.63 -19.13 -6.55
C LEU A 264 -22.49 -20.29 -6.04
N SER A 265 -22.37 -20.58 -4.73
CA SER A 265 -23.30 -21.43 -4.02
C SER A 265 -24.67 -20.77 -3.90
N PRO A 266 -25.73 -21.50 -3.49
CA PRO A 266 -27.02 -20.89 -3.16
C PRO A 266 -26.88 -19.76 -2.11
N ARG A 267 -26.05 -19.94 -1.08
CA ARG A 267 -25.78 -18.88 -0.09
C ARG A 267 -25.00 -17.72 -0.69
N GLY A 268 -24.05 -18.00 -1.58
CA GLY A 268 -23.33 -16.97 -2.34
C GLY A 268 -24.26 -16.09 -3.18
N ARG A 269 -25.29 -16.67 -3.81
CA ARG A 269 -26.32 -15.91 -4.54
C ARG A 269 -27.18 -15.05 -3.62
N VAL A 270 -27.56 -15.56 -2.44
CA VAL A 270 -28.26 -14.76 -1.42
C VAL A 270 -27.39 -13.59 -0.95
N TYR A 271 -26.08 -13.82 -0.76
CA TYR A 271 -25.14 -12.75 -0.44
C TYR A 271 -25.05 -11.70 -1.54
N ALA A 272 -24.97 -12.10 -2.82
CA ALA A 272 -24.95 -11.16 -3.94
C ALA A 272 -26.17 -10.23 -3.93
N GLN A 273 -27.36 -10.76 -3.64
CA GLN A 273 -28.58 -9.96 -3.48
C GLN A 273 -28.50 -9.04 -2.26
N ALA A 274 -28.00 -9.53 -1.12
CA ALA A 274 -27.82 -8.72 0.09
C ALA A 274 -26.82 -7.57 -0.13
N LEU A 275 -25.75 -7.83 -0.89
CA LEU A 275 -24.74 -6.83 -1.27
C LEU A 275 -25.35 -5.75 -2.17
N SER A 276 -26.14 -6.15 -3.18
CA SER A 276 -26.90 -5.23 -4.02
C SER A 276 -27.82 -4.32 -3.21
N ARG A 277 -28.62 -4.88 -2.30
CA ARG A 277 -29.50 -4.11 -1.39
C ARG A 277 -28.71 -3.19 -0.46
N TYR A 278 -27.55 -3.63 0.03
CA TYR A 278 -26.69 -2.79 0.87
C TYR A 278 -26.24 -1.51 0.17
N PHE A 279 -25.81 -1.61 -1.10
CA PHE A 279 -25.40 -0.44 -1.88
C PHE A 279 -26.57 0.39 -2.45
N SER A 280 -27.72 -0.24 -2.71
CA SER A 280 -28.92 0.45 -3.25
C SER A 280 -29.72 1.17 -2.17
N ASP A 281 -29.91 0.53 -1.02
CA ASP A 281 -30.89 0.97 -0.02
C ASP A 281 -30.24 1.63 1.19
N LYS A 282 -29.10 1.11 1.65
CA LYS A 282 -28.49 1.52 2.94
C LYS A 282 -27.42 2.59 2.78
N VAL A 283 -26.41 2.35 1.94
CA VAL A 283 -25.26 3.24 1.85
C VAL A 283 -25.47 4.33 0.80
N ARG A 284 -26.01 3.97 -0.37
CA ARG A 284 -26.20 4.87 -1.53
C ARG A 284 -24.96 5.71 -1.82
N VAL A 285 -24.03 5.13 -2.55
CA VAL A 285 -22.78 5.79 -2.92
C VAL A 285 -22.94 6.45 -4.30
N PRO A 286 -22.96 7.79 -4.41
CA PRO A 286 -23.07 8.46 -5.70
C PRO A 286 -21.86 8.16 -6.59
N GLY A 287 -22.11 7.82 -7.85
CA GLY A 287 -21.06 7.50 -8.82
C GLY A 287 -20.27 6.23 -8.48
N LEU A 288 -20.87 5.27 -7.75
CA LEU A 288 -20.22 4.01 -7.40
C LEU A 288 -19.68 3.33 -8.66
N ARG A 289 -18.38 3.06 -8.67
CA ARG A 289 -17.75 2.18 -9.66
C ARG A 289 -17.51 0.81 -9.03
N VAL A 290 -17.66 -0.26 -9.80
CA VAL A 290 -17.40 -1.62 -9.34
C VAL A 290 -16.26 -2.22 -10.16
N CYS A 291 -15.29 -2.84 -9.49
CA CYS A 291 -14.23 -3.60 -10.14
C CYS A 291 -14.35 -5.07 -9.74
N VAL A 292 -14.30 -5.97 -10.72
CA VAL A 292 -14.36 -7.42 -10.52
C VAL A 292 -13.20 -8.11 -11.21
N SER A 293 -12.95 -9.36 -10.85
CA SER A 293 -12.02 -10.22 -11.57
C SER A 293 -12.67 -10.89 -12.79
N GLU A 294 -11.89 -11.59 -13.60
CA GLU A 294 -12.41 -12.39 -14.73
C GLU A 294 -13.12 -13.67 -14.28
N LYS A 295 -13.01 -14.03 -12.99
CA LYS A 295 -13.63 -15.26 -12.45
C LYS A 295 -15.15 -15.12 -12.32
N LYS A 296 -15.89 -16.17 -12.67
CA LYS A 296 -17.37 -16.17 -12.67
C LYS A 296 -17.97 -15.69 -11.35
N ARG A 297 -17.44 -16.16 -10.23
CA ARG A 297 -17.94 -15.85 -8.88
C ARG A 297 -17.95 -14.36 -8.54
N THR A 298 -16.97 -13.57 -8.99
CA THR A 298 -16.98 -12.11 -8.73
C THR A 298 -17.98 -11.40 -9.62
N GLN A 299 -18.05 -11.77 -10.90
CA GLN A 299 -19.03 -11.24 -11.85
C GLN A 299 -20.47 -11.58 -11.44
N GLN A 300 -20.75 -12.81 -11.04
CA GLN A 300 -22.06 -13.24 -10.52
C GLN A 300 -22.45 -12.48 -9.24
N THR A 301 -21.46 -12.15 -8.40
CA THR A 301 -21.71 -11.35 -7.18
C THR A 301 -22.07 -9.90 -7.54
N ALA A 302 -21.42 -9.35 -8.57
CA ALA A 302 -21.61 -7.97 -8.99
C ALA A 302 -22.80 -7.74 -9.94
N ALA A 303 -23.32 -8.79 -10.57
CA ALA A 303 -24.36 -8.70 -11.61
C ALA A 303 -25.62 -7.93 -11.19
N GLY A 304 -25.97 -7.94 -9.90
CA GLY A 304 -27.13 -7.23 -9.36
C GLY A 304 -26.83 -5.85 -8.76
N LEU A 305 -25.59 -5.36 -8.78
CA LEU A 305 -25.23 -4.07 -8.18
C LEU A 305 -25.79 -2.90 -9.01
N PRO A 306 -26.14 -1.76 -8.36
CA PRO A 306 -26.69 -0.59 -9.04
C PRO A 306 -25.61 0.26 -9.75
N ALA A 307 -24.62 -0.38 -10.36
CA ALA A 307 -23.46 0.26 -10.97
C ALA A 307 -22.84 -0.62 -12.06
N PRO A 308 -22.28 -0.04 -13.13
CA PRO A 308 -21.49 -0.80 -14.08
C PRO A 308 -20.24 -1.36 -13.39
N PHE A 309 -19.85 -2.57 -13.77
CA PHE A 309 -18.59 -3.16 -13.31
C PHE A 309 -17.56 -3.27 -14.44
N GLU A 310 -16.30 -3.06 -14.06
CA GLU A 310 -15.12 -3.24 -14.89
C GLU A 310 -14.44 -4.56 -14.54
N VAL A 311 -14.13 -5.37 -15.56
CA VAL A 311 -13.47 -6.66 -15.38
C VAL A 311 -11.95 -6.47 -15.51
N LEU A 312 -11.22 -6.81 -14.45
CA LEU A 312 -9.77 -6.65 -14.37
C LEU A 312 -9.09 -7.99 -14.13
N ALA A 313 -8.30 -8.47 -15.09
CA ALA A 313 -7.49 -9.69 -14.95
C ALA A 313 -6.55 -9.63 -13.73
N ALA A 314 -6.03 -8.43 -13.42
CA ALA A 314 -5.21 -8.17 -12.25
C ALA A 314 -5.91 -8.43 -10.91
N LEU A 315 -7.25 -8.59 -10.88
CA LEU A 315 -8.01 -8.96 -9.69
C LEU A 315 -8.29 -10.47 -9.58
N ASN A 316 -7.84 -11.31 -10.52
CA ASN A 316 -7.98 -12.77 -10.42
C ASN A 316 -7.33 -13.30 -9.14
N GLU A 317 -7.88 -14.37 -8.55
CA GLU A 317 -7.30 -15.01 -7.36
C GLU A 317 -5.86 -15.47 -7.62
N LEU A 318 -5.08 -15.64 -6.54
CA LEU A 318 -3.78 -16.30 -6.57
C LEU A 318 -3.86 -17.59 -7.41
N ASP A 319 -3.00 -17.71 -8.41
CA ASP A 319 -2.86 -18.96 -9.17
C ASP A 319 -2.08 -20.00 -8.35
N ALA A 320 -2.76 -21.08 -7.95
CA ALA A 320 -2.14 -22.18 -7.20
C ALA A 320 -1.40 -23.18 -8.10
N GLY A 321 -1.31 -22.94 -9.41
CA GLY A 321 -0.61 -23.78 -10.38
C GLY A 321 -1.08 -25.23 -10.33
N VAL A 322 -0.15 -26.16 -10.09
CA VAL A 322 -0.47 -27.60 -9.97
C VAL A 322 -1.41 -27.94 -8.81
N CYS A 323 -1.60 -27.01 -7.85
CA CYS A 323 -2.49 -27.17 -6.71
C CYS A 323 -3.88 -26.56 -6.92
N GLU A 324 -4.19 -26.04 -8.11
CA GLU A 324 -5.51 -25.54 -8.46
C GLU A 324 -6.60 -26.61 -8.28
N GLY A 325 -7.69 -26.24 -7.61
CA GLY A 325 -8.82 -27.12 -7.35
C GLY A 325 -8.60 -28.16 -6.24
N LEU A 326 -7.42 -28.23 -5.62
CA LEU A 326 -7.17 -29.17 -4.52
C LEU A 326 -7.71 -28.67 -3.17
N THR A 327 -8.03 -29.60 -2.27
CA THR A 327 -8.16 -29.29 -0.84
C THR A 327 -6.78 -29.23 -0.16
N TYR A 328 -6.71 -28.73 1.08
CA TYR A 328 -5.44 -28.73 1.82
C TYR A 328 -4.98 -30.15 2.17
N GLU A 329 -5.91 -31.07 2.39
CA GLU A 329 -5.69 -32.50 2.62
C GLU A 329 -5.06 -33.15 1.38
N GLU A 330 -5.66 -32.94 0.21
CA GLU A 330 -5.14 -33.45 -1.08
C GLU A 330 -3.75 -32.86 -1.38
N MET A 331 -3.51 -31.60 -0.99
CA MET A 331 -2.20 -30.95 -1.16
C MET A 331 -1.15 -31.52 -0.20
N GLN A 332 -1.51 -31.82 1.04
CA GLN A 332 -0.62 -32.50 1.99
C GLN A 332 -0.30 -33.93 1.55
N GLU A 333 -1.26 -34.64 0.95
CA GLU A 333 -1.06 -35.99 0.43
C GLU A 333 -0.16 -36.00 -0.81
N LYS A 334 -0.46 -35.16 -1.81
CA LYS A 334 0.26 -35.16 -3.10
C LYS A 334 1.57 -34.39 -3.08
N TYR A 335 1.62 -33.28 -2.33
CA TYR A 335 2.73 -32.34 -2.33
C TYR A 335 3.13 -31.91 -0.89
N PRO A 336 3.52 -32.84 0.00
CA PRO A 336 3.80 -32.55 1.40
C PRO A 336 4.92 -31.51 1.60
N GLN A 337 5.98 -31.58 0.79
CA GLN A 337 7.11 -30.64 0.86
C GLN A 337 6.69 -29.22 0.46
N GLU A 338 5.95 -29.08 -0.64
CA GLU A 338 5.40 -27.81 -1.10
C GLU A 338 4.49 -27.16 -0.05
N PHE A 339 3.63 -27.96 0.60
CA PHE A 339 2.76 -27.45 1.65
C PHE A 339 3.54 -26.94 2.87
N ALA A 340 4.62 -27.62 3.27
CA ALA A 340 5.50 -27.19 4.34
C ALA A 340 6.29 -25.93 3.98
N TRP A 341 6.87 -25.85 2.78
CA TRP A 341 7.61 -24.67 2.30
C TRP A 341 6.71 -23.43 2.22
N ARG A 342 5.47 -23.61 1.75
CA ARG A 342 4.47 -22.55 1.76
C ARG A 342 4.13 -22.08 3.17
N ASP A 343 4.02 -22.98 4.14
CA ASP A 343 3.76 -22.58 5.52
C ASP A 343 4.97 -21.89 6.16
N ARG A 344 6.19 -22.20 5.71
CA ARG A 344 7.43 -21.58 6.20
C ARG A 344 7.60 -20.13 5.73
N ASP A 345 7.37 -19.86 4.45
CA ASP A 345 7.43 -18.50 3.88
C ASP A 345 6.27 -18.28 2.90
N LYS A 346 5.09 -18.04 3.45
CA LYS A 346 3.85 -17.89 2.66
C LYS A 346 3.84 -16.65 1.77
N LEU A 347 4.66 -15.65 2.09
CA LEU A 347 4.77 -14.42 1.30
C LEU A 347 5.52 -14.71 -0.01
N ARG A 348 6.69 -15.35 0.07
CA ARG A 348 7.60 -15.53 -1.07
C ARG A 348 7.47 -16.88 -1.76
N TYR A 349 6.92 -17.87 -1.09
CA TYR A 349 6.65 -19.17 -1.70
C TYR A 349 5.79 -19.00 -2.95
N ARG A 350 6.25 -19.58 -4.05
CA ARG A 350 5.55 -19.62 -5.33
C ARG A 350 5.11 -21.06 -5.58
N TYR A 351 3.83 -21.26 -5.84
CA TYR A 351 3.33 -22.57 -6.27
C TYR A 351 4.01 -23.00 -7.57
N PRO A 352 4.30 -24.30 -7.76
CA PRO A 352 4.80 -24.78 -9.05
C PRO A 352 3.80 -24.43 -10.16
N TRP A 353 4.28 -23.71 -11.18
CA TRP A 353 3.47 -23.18 -12.28
C TRP A 353 2.39 -22.17 -11.86
N GLY A 354 2.50 -21.58 -10.66
CA GLY A 354 1.57 -20.58 -10.14
C GLY A 354 2.26 -19.33 -9.60
N GLU A 355 1.60 -18.67 -8.67
CA GLU A 355 1.98 -17.36 -8.10
C GLU A 355 2.43 -17.45 -6.64
N SER A 356 3.20 -16.46 -6.22
CA SER A 356 3.41 -16.08 -4.81
C SER A 356 2.57 -14.85 -4.44
N TYR A 357 2.47 -14.51 -3.15
CA TYR A 357 1.87 -13.23 -2.74
C TYR A 357 2.66 -12.03 -3.30
N VAL A 358 3.98 -12.16 -3.46
CA VAL A 358 4.80 -11.12 -4.11
C VAL A 358 4.41 -10.90 -5.57
N ASP A 359 4.05 -11.97 -6.30
CA ASP A 359 3.59 -11.85 -7.69
C ASP A 359 2.24 -11.12 -7.78
N ILE A 360 1.32 -11.39 -6.85
CA ILE A 360 0.07 -10.63 -6.70
C ILE A 360 0.36 -9.16 -6.45
N CYS A 361 1.25 -8.84 -5.51
CA CYS A 361 1.60 -7.45 -5.20
C CYS A 361 2.10 -6.68 -6.42
N ARG A 362 2.87 -7.34 -7.30
CA ARG A 362 3.36 -6.76 -8.56
C ARG A 362 2.23 -6.50 -9.55
N ARG A 363 1.38 -7.49 -9.84
CA ARG A 363 0.29 -7.31 -10.83
C ARG A 363 -0.82 -6.39 -10.34
N LEU A 364 -0.97 -6.22 -9.03
CA LEU A 364 -1.92 -5.27 -8.45
C LEU A 364 -1.44 -3.82 -8.49
N GLU A 365 -0.16 -3.55 -8.76
CA GLU A 365 0.41 -2.21 -8.76
C GLU A 365 -0.43 -1.19 -9.57
N PRO A 366 -0.84 -1.47 -10.83
CA PRO A 366 -1.66 -0.53 -11.60
C PRO A 366 -3.04 -0.29 -10.98
N VAL A 367 -3.65 -1.33 -10.41
CA VAL A 367 -4.97 -1.23 -9.78
C VAL A 367 -4.91 -0.38 -8.52
N LEU A 368 -3.87 -0.55 -7.69
CA LEU A 368 -3.67 0.23 -6.46
C LEU A 368 -3.46 1.70 -6.77
N LEU A 369 -2.68 2.02 -7.80
CA LEU A 369 -2.45 3.40 -8.23
C LEU A 369 -3.74 4.06 -8.77
N GLU A 370 -4.58 3.34 -9.51
CA GLU A 370 -5.87 3.86 -9.95
C GLU A 370 -6.83 4.06 -8.76
N LEU A 371 -6.83 3.17 -7.78
CA LEU A 371 -7.62 3.36 -6.55
C LEU A 371 -7.13 4.52 -5.68
N GLU A 372 -5.87 4.93 -5.79
CA GLU A 372 -5.39 6.15 -5.12
C GLU A 372 -5.98 7.41 -5.75
N ARG A 373 -6.26 7.39 -7.06
CA ARG A 373 -6.85 8.49 -7.80
C ARG A 373 -8.38 8.56 -7.65
N THR A 374 -9.02 7.40 -7.53
CA THR A 374 -10.49 7.29 -7.63
C THR A 374 -11.16 7.40 -6.26
N THR A 375 -12.39 7.90 -6.23
CA THR A 375 -13.28 7.87 -5.05
C THR A 375 -14.44 6.91 -5.29
N ASN A 376 -15.08 6.44 -4.22
CA ASN A 376 -16.34 5.69 -4.30
C ASN A 376 -16.27 4.43 -5.18
N VAL A 377 -15.27 3.58 -4.94
CA VAL A 377 -15.09 2.30 -5.67
C VAL A 377 -15.40 1.12 -4.75
N LEU A 378 -16.12 0.13 -5.29
CA LEU A 378 -16.25 -1.20 -4.71
C LEU A 378 -15.42 -2.22 -5.50
N VAL A 379 -14.49 -2.89 -4.83
CA VAL A 379 -13.74 -4.00 -5.40
C VAL A 379 -14.33 -5.33 -4.90
N VAL A 380 -14.86 -6.13 -5.82
CA VAL A 380 -15.30 -7.51 -5.54
C VAL A 380 -14.25 -8.49 -6.07
N ALA A 381 -13.44 -9.05 -5.17
CA ALA A 381 -12.30 -9.88 -5.53
C ALA A 381 -12.22 -11.15 -4.65
N HIS A 382 -11.00 -11.58 -4.33
CA HIS A 382 -10.73 -12.87 -3.70
C HIS A 382 -9.85 -12.75 -2.45
N GLN A 383 -9.61 -13.87 -1.76
CA GLN A 383 -8.99 -13.83 -0.45
C GLN A 383 -7.55 -13.34 -0.51
N ALA A 384 -6.69 -13.89 -1.39
CA ALA A 384 -5.29 -13.47 -1.44
C ALA A 384 -5.14 -12.05 -2.03
N VAL A 385 -5.93 -11.74 -3.05
CA VAL A 385 -5.96 -10.41 -3.69
C VAL A 385 -6.33 -9.32 -2.69
N LEU A 386 -7.44 -9.48 -1.96
CA LEU A 386 -7.88 -8.47 -1.00
C LEU A 386 -6.93 -8.32 0.18
N ARG A 387 -6.24 -9.40 0.59
CA ARG A 387 -5.17 -9.29 1.60
C ARG A 387 -4.07 -8.34 1.14
N CYS A 388 -3.60 -8.48 -0.10
CA CYS A 388 -2.61 -7.58 -0.68
C CYS A 388 -3.13 -6.14 -0.73
N MET A 389 -4.34 -5.93 -1.25
CA MET A 389 -4.91 -4.57 -1.36
C MET A 389 -5.11 -3.89 0.00
N LEU A 390 -5.71 -4.61 0.95
CA LEU A 390 -5.91 -4.09 2.31
C LEU A 390 -4.59 -3.83 3.01
N GLY A 391 -3.60 -4.70 2.82
CA GLY A 391 -2.27 -4.50 3.39
C GLY A 391 -1.56 -3.27 2.85
N TYR A 392 -1.70 -2.97 1.55
CA TYR A 392 -1.24 -1.71 0.97
C TYR A 392 -1.92 -0.50 1.64
N PHE A 393 -3.25 -0.43 1.65
CA PHE A 393 -3.95 0.75 2.19
C PHE A 393 -3.81 0.91 3.71
N LEU A 394 -3.69 -0.19 4.43
CA LEU A 394 -3.49 -0.19 5.88
C LEU A 394 -2.01 -0.08 6.28
N ASN A 395 -1.09 0.03 5.31
CA ASN A 395 0.36 0.13 5.52
C ASN A 395 0.86 -0.98 6.47
N LYS A 396 0.52 -2.23 6.15
CA LYS A 396 0.90 -3.43 6.89
C LYS A 396 2.29 -3.91 6.50
N ASP A 397 2.95 -4.59 7.44
CA ASP A 397 4.19 -5.29 7.12
C ASP A 397 3.91 -6.37 6.04
N PRO A 398 4.76 -6.49 5.00
CA PRO A 398 4.63 -7.54 3.98
C PRO A 398 4.42 -8.95 4.54
N GLU A 399 5.03 -9.28 5.68
CA GLU A 399 4.91 -10.61 6.30
C GLU A 399 3.51 -10.86 6.89
N GLU A 400 2.75 -9.80 7.22
CA GLU A 400 1.37 -9.92 7.71
C GLU A 400 0.37 -10.19 6.58
N LEU A 401 0.69 -9.81 5.33
CA LEU A 401 -0.25 -9.86 4.20
C LEU A 401 -0.91 -11.23 4.03
N PRO A 402 -0.17 -12.36 3.98
CA PRO A 402 -0.77 -13.67 3.72
C PRO A 402 -1.70 -14.18 4.83
N TYR A 403 -1.78 -13.45 5.94
CA TYR A 403 -2.51 -13.81 7.16
C TYR A 403 -3.56 -12.78 7.58
N LEU A 404 -3.73 -11.68 6.84
CA LEU A 404 -4.84 -10.75 7.05
C LEU A 404 -6.18 -11.50 6.92
N ASN A 405 -7.09 -11.27 7.86
CA ASN A 405 -8.39 -11.93 7.85
C ASN A 405 -9.36 -11.17 6.94
N VAL A 406 -9.82 -11.85 5.89
CA VAL A 406 -10.77 -11.31 4.90
C VAL A 406 -11.93 -12.31 4.77
N PRO A 407 -12.94 -12.23 5.68
CA PRO A 407 -14.02 -13.20 5.72
C PRO A 407 -14.95 -13.08 4.50
N LEU A 408 -15.62 -14.19 4.18
CA LEU A 408 -16.74 -14.16 3.23
C LEU A 408 -17.89 -13.31 3.78
N HIS A 409 -18.76 -12.87 2.87
CA HIS A 409 -20.02 -12.19 3.15
C HIS A 409 -19.91 -10.92 4.00
N THR A 410 -18.75 -10.26 3.93
CA THR A 410 -18.44 -9.08 4.73
C THR A 410 -17.93 -7.97 3.82
N VAL A 411 -18.57 -6.80 3.91
CA VAL A 411 -18.08 -5.59 3.25
C VAL A 411 -17.04 -4.93 4.15
N ILE A 412 -15.90 -4.60 3.59
CA ILE A 412 -14.82 -3.88 4.26
C ILE A 412 -14.79 -2.47 3.69
N LYS A 413 -14.93 -1.48 4.56
CA LYS A 413 -14.93 -0.06 4.21
C LYS A 413 -13.65 0.56 4.74
N LEU A 414 -12.87 1.17 3.85
CA LEU A 414 -11.70 1.96 4.19
C LEU A 414 -12.02 3.44 4.00
N THR A 415 -11.94 4.23 5.07
CA THR A 415 -12.11 5.69 5.02
C THR A 415 -10.77 6.35 5.29
N LEU A 416 -10.31 7.24 4.42
CA LEU A 416 -9.12 8.05 4.68
C LEU A 416 -9.45 9.10 5.74
N GLU A 417 -8.78 9.04 6.89
CA GLU A 417 -8.88 10.03 7.98
C GLU A 417 -7.47 10.56 8.28
N GLY A 418 -7.27 11.88 8.09
CA GLY A 418 -5.95 12.51 8.12
C GLY A 418 -4.99 11.89 7.10
N PHE A 419 -4.13 10.96 7.57
CA PHE A 419 -3.08 10.33 6.77
C PHE A 419 -3.16 8.81 6.72
N THR A 420 -4.20 8.21 7.30
CA THR A 420 -4.32 6.76 7.47
C THR A 420 -5.71 6.30 7.12
N TYR A 421 -5.84 5.07 6.61
CA TYR A 421 -7.14 4.48 6.38
C TYR A 421 -7.67 3.83 7.65
N ARG A 422 -8.88 4.22 8.05
CA ARG A 422 -9.67 3.53 9.07
C ARG A 422 -10.48 2.42 8.41
N MET A 423 -10.38 1.21 8.94
CA MET A 423 -11.11 0.04 8.47
C MET A 423 -12.36 -0.21 9.31
N GLU A 424 -13.50 -0.32 8.66
CA GLU A 424 -14.78 -0.76 9.22
C GLU A 424 -15.23 -2.02 8.48
N THR A 425 -15.86 -2.96 9.19
CA THR A 425 -16.41 -4.18 8.58
C THR A 425 -17.91 -4.27 8.82
N VAL A 426 -18.64 -4.67 7.78
CA VAL A 426 -20.09 -4.83 7.81
C VAL A 426 -20.43 -6.22 7.31
N ARG A 427 -20.81 -7.11 8.23
CA ARG A 427 -21.28 -8.47 7.89
C ARG A 427 -22.71 -8.39 7.38
N LEU A 428 -22.97 -8.89 6.17
CA LEU A 428 -24.32 -8.98 5.62
C LEU A 428 -24.85 -10.36 5.99
N ASN A 429 -25.68 -10.44 7.04
CA ASN A 429 -26.22 -11.65 7.72
C ASN A 429 -26.64 -12.82 6.80
N VAL A 430 -25.67 -13.46 6.16
CA VAL A 430 -25.79 -14.60 5.27
C VAL A 430 -24.67 -15.55 5.67
N GLU A 431 -25.02 -16.76 6.05
CA GLU A 431 -24.03 -17.76 6.47
C GLU A 431 -23.06 -18.13 5.36
N CYS A 432 -21.85 -18.51 5.75
CA CYS A 432 -20.80 -18.99 4.87
C CYS A 432 -19.84 -19.89 5.65
N VAL A 433 -19.09 -20.72 4.93
CA VAL A 433 -17.92 -21.41 5.48
C VAL A 433 -16.82 -20.43 5.88
N ASP A 434 -15.91 -20.89 6.75
CA ASP A 434 -14.65 -20.20 7.01
C ASP A 434 -13.56 -20.76 6.08
N THR A 435 -12.79 -19.88 5.45
CA THR A 435 -11.66 -20.23 4.58
C THR A 435 -10.33 -19.73 5.12
N TYR A 436 -10.33 -19.21 6.36
CA TYR A 436 -9.15 -18.68 7.02
C TYR A 436 -8.34 -19.81 7.67
N ARG A 437 -7.19 -20.13 7.06
CA ARG A 437 -6.18 -21.02 7.65
C ARG A 437 -5.05 -20.23 8.30
N LYS A 438 -4.90 -20.39 9.63
CA LYS A 438 -3.76 -19.87 10.41
C LYS A 438 -2.46 -20.60 10.04
N GLN A 439 -1.31 -19.98 10.31
CA GLN A 439 -0.03 -20.68 10.18
C GLN A 439 0.06 -21.81 11.24
N PRO A 440 0.41 -23.04 10.87
CA PRO A 440 0.71 -24.09 11.83
C PRO A 440 1.92 -23.73 12.71
N ARG A 441 1.99 -24.33 13.91
CA ARG A 441 3.18 -24.18 14.77
C ARG A 441 4.40 -24.88 14.18
N ASN A 442 4.22 -26.06 13.58
CA ASN A 442 5.28 -26.82 12.92
C ASN A 442 5.18 -26.65 11.39
N CYS A 443 6.18 -25.98 10.80
CA CYS A 443 6.31 -25.78 9.34
C CYS A 443 7.54 -26.53 8.77
N SER A 444 8.02 -27.54 9.48
CA SER A 444 9.08 -28.43 8.99
C SER A 444 8.55 -29.32 7.86
N ASP A 445 9.43 -29.66 6.93
CA ASP A 445 9.21 -30.58 5.81
C ASP A 445 9.11 -32.05 6.25
N VAL A 446 9.51 -32.37 7.48
CA VAL A 446 9.37 -33.71 8.08
C VAL A 446 8.21 -33.82 9.09
N ARG A 447 7.31 -32.82 9.14
CA ARG A 447 6.14 -32.82 10.04
C ARG A 447 5.12 -33.89 9.63
N SER A 448 4.29 -34.33 10.59
CA SER A 448 3.20 -35.26 10.26
C SER A 448 2.03 -34.56 9.55
N ALA A 449 1.18 -35.34 8.87
CA ALA A 449 -0.02 -34.81 8.23
C ALA A 449 -0.97 -34.15 9.25
N ASP A 450 -1.12 -34.75 10.44
CA ASP A 450 -1.95 -34.19 11.51
C ASP A 450 -1.46 -32.80 11.97
N GLU A 451 -0.15 -32.63 12.09
CA GLU A 451 0.45 -31.33 12.44
C GLU A 451 0.21 -30.28 11.35
N ALA A 452 0.33 -30.67 10.08
CA ALA A 452 0.11 -29.81 8.93
C ALA A 452 -1.34 -29.36 8.76
N LEU A 453 -2.29 -30.27 9.01
CA LEU A 453 -3.71 -30.09 8.75
C LEU A 453 -4.48 -29.51 9.94
N LYS A 454 -3.88 -29.46 11.15
CA LYS A 454 -4.51 -28.95 12.38
C LYS A 454 -5.16 -27.56 12.28
N THR A 455 -4.68 -26.72 11.36
CA THR A 455 -5.18 -25.34 11.17
C THR A 455 -6.15 -25.19 10.00
N VAL A 456 -6.44 -26.26 9.27
CA VAL A 456 -7.39 -26.26 8.15
C VAL A 456 -8.81 -26.04 8.71
N PRO A 457 -9.55 -25.05 8.19
CA PRO A 457 -10.93 -24.84 8.60
C PRO A 457 -11.83 -25.98 8.10
N LYS A 458 -12.92 -26.22 8.83
CA LYS A 458 -13.92 -27.22 8.45
C LYS A 458 -14.57 -26.84 7.12
N HIS A 459 -14.76 -27.84 6.26
CA HIS A 459 -15.47 -27.73 4.99
C HIS A 459 -16.34 -28.99 4.78
N TYR A 460 -17.15 -29.00 3.73
CA TYR A 460 -18.07 -30.10 3.42
C TYR A 460 -17.47 -31.03 2.36
N ASP A 461 -17.77 -32.33 2.45
CA ASP A 461 -17.26 -33.32 1.49
C ASP A 461 -17.99 -33.29 0.13
N ASN A 462 -19.22 -32.77 0.09
CA ASN A 462 -20.04 -32.70 -1.11
C ASN A 462 -21.09 -31.59 -1.05
N LEU A 463 -21.68 -31.26 -2.20
CA LEU A 463 -22.72 -30.23 -2.33
C LEU A 463 -24.14 -30.72 -2.03
N LYS A 464 -24.36 -31.99 -1.68
CA LYS A 464 -25.72 -32.59 -1.60
C LYS A 464 -26.60 -31.91 -0.55
N PHE A 465 -26.02 -31.41 0.54
CA PHE A 465 -26.75 -30.71 1.60
C PHE A 465 -27.42 -29.40 1.14
N LEU A 466 -27.02 -28.85 -0.01
CA LEU A 466 -27.59 -27.62 -0.57
C LEU A 466 -28.83 -27.85 -1.43
N THR A 467 -29.13 -29.12 -1.76
CA THR A 467 -30.31 -29.50 -2.56
C THR A 467 -31.53 -29.85 -1.71
N SER A 468 -31.37 -29.93 -0.38
CA SER A 468 -32.52 -30.02 0.51
C SER A 468 -33.14 -28.63 0.62
N PRO A 469 -34.44 -28.44 0.30
CA PRO A 469 -35.10 -27.20 0.63
C PRO A 469 -35.00 -27.07 2.15
N LEU A 470 -34.35 -26.01 2.62
CA LEU A 470 -34.44 -25.61 4.02
C LEU A 470 -35.91 -25.29 4.28
N ILE A 471 -36.61 -26.32 4.75
CA ILE A 471 -37.84 -26.21 5.52
C ILE A 471 -37.52 -25.26 6.67
N GLU A 472 -38.37 -24.25 6.79
CA GLU A 472 -38.52 -23.41 7.97
C GLU A 472 -38.23 -24.20 9.25
N GLN A 473 -37.25 -23.78 10.05
CA GLN A 473 -37.27 -24.07 11.47
C GLN A 473 -36.36 -23.11 12.25
N HIS A 474 -37.06 -22.18 12.89
CA HIS A 474 -36.79 -21.38 14.10
C HIS A 474 -35.80 -20.21 14.08
#